data_AF-A0A5C2RN70-F1
#
_entry.id   AF-A0A5C2RN70-F1
#
_cell.length_a   1.000
_cell.length_b   1.000
_cell.length_c   1.000
_cell.angle_alpha   90.00
_cell.angle_beta   90.00
_cell.angle_gamma   90.00
#
_symmetry.space_group_name_H-M   'P 1'
#
loop_
_entity.id
_entity.type
_entity.pdbx_description
1 polymer ?
#
loop_
_entity_poly.entity_id
_entity_poly.type
_entity_poly.pdbx_seq_one_letter_code
_entity_poly.pdbx_strand_id
1 'polypeptide(L)' 'HAREGGGGFAAYGISPEAGAIVIVRPDGYVGMVAPYERVEDISAYFGSFMVENSG' A
#
# COMPACT_ATOMS: atom_id res chain seq x y z
N HIS A 1 21.74 -15.98 -18.75
CA HIS A 1 21.60 -14.90 -17.75
C HIS A 1 20.26 -15.07 -17.05
N ALA A 2 20.27 -15.42 -15.77
CA ALA A 2 19.04 -15.53 -14.96
C ALA A 2 18.60 -14.12 -14.55
N ARG A 3 17.31 -13.79 -14.67
CA ARG A 3 16.78 -12.58 -14.05
C ARG A 3 16.47 -12.89 -12.60
N GLU A 4 17.26 -12.35 -11.70
CA GLU A 4 16.93 -12.34 -10.27
C GLU A 4 15.81 -11.32 -10.05
N GLY A 5 14.59 -11.80 -9.90
CA GLY A 5 13.47 -10.99 -9.40
C GLY A 5 13.48 -10.99 -7.87
N GLY A 6 13.20 -9.85 -7.25
CA GLY A 6 13.16 -9.71 -5.79
C GLY A 6 13.71 -8.38 -5.30
N GLY A 7 13.87 -8.24 -3.97
CA GLY A 7 14.50 -7.08 -3.36
C GLY A 7 13.62 -5.84 -3.19
N GLY A 8 12.32 -5.93 -3.48
CA GLY A 8 11.39 -4.80 -3.36
C GLY A 8 11.40 -4.14 -1.98
N PHE A 9 11.51 -4.92 -0.90
CA PHE A 9 11.61 -4.36 0.45
C PHE A 9 12.82 -3.44 0.60
N ALA A 10 14.01 -3.92 0.25
CA ALA A 10 15.23 -3.10 0.29
C ALA A 10 15.16 -1.91 -0.68
N ALA A 11 14.67 -2.13 -1.90
CA ALA A 11 14.55 -1.09 -2.93
C ALA A 11 13.61 0.06 -2.52
N TYR A 12 12.57 -0.25 -1.74
CA TYR A 12 11.60 0.73 -1.25
C TYR A 12 11.80 1.11 0.23
N GLY A 13 12.89 0.66 0.87
CA GLY A 13 13.19 0.98 2.27
C GLY A 13 12.19 0.41 3.27
N ILE A 14 11.50 -0.68 2.92
CA ILE A 14 10.51 -1.35 3.77
C ILE A 14 11.24 -2.30 4.71
N SER A 15 10.99 -2.17 6.02
CA SER A 15 11.47 -3.13 7.03
C SER A 15 10.89 -4.52 6.73
N PRO A 16 11.72 -5.57 6.61
CA PRO A 16 11.24 -6.95 6.46
C PRO A 16 10.38 -7.43 7.63
N GLU A 17 10.61 -6.88 8.82
CA GLU A 17 9.95 -7.26 10.07
C GLU A 17 8.59 -6.56 10.23
N ALA A 18 8.52 -5.27 9.92
CA ALA A 18 7.31 -4.47 10.09
C ALA A 18 6.41 -4.44 8.84
N GLY A 19 7.00 -4.54 7.64
CA GLY A 19 6.27 -4.40 6.37
C GLY A 19 5.68 -2.99 6.16
N ALA A 20 4.88 -2.85 5.11
CA ALA A 20 4.07 -1.67 4.84
C ALA A 20 2.92 -2.02 3.88
N ILE A 21 1.81 -1.30 3.99
CA ILE A 21 0.73 -1.27 3.01
C ILE A 21 0.86 0.03 2.23
N VAL A 22 0.97 -0.05 0.91
CA VAL A 22 1.06 1.10 0.02
C VAL A 22 -0.18 1.13 -0.87
N ILE A 23 -0.98 2.19 -0.75
CA ILE A 23 -2.13 2.41 -1.64
C ILE A 23 -1.67 3.22 -2.84
N VAL A 24 -1.78 2.63 -4.03
CA VAL A 24 -1.46 3.26 -5.31
C VAL A 24 -2.74 3.60 -6.03
N ARG A 25 -2.88 4.86 -6.45
CA ARG A 25 -4.03 5.36 -7.21
C ARG A 25 -3.99 4.82 -8.65
N PRO A 26 -5.13 4.81 -9.37
CA PRO A 26 -5.17 4.33 -10.76
C PRO A 26 -4.23 5.05 -11.74
N ASP A 27 -3.81 6.28 -11.41
CA ASP A 27 -2.84 7.06 -12.18
C ASP A 27 -1.38 6.70 -11.87
N GLY A 28 -1.14 5.70 -11.01
CA GLY A 28 0.19 5.20 -10.66
C GLY A 28 0.88 5.98 -9.52
N TYR A 29 0.23 6.99 -8.93
CA TYR A 29 0.79 7.75 -7.82
C TYR A 29 0.45 7.13 -6.46
N VAL A 30 1.38 7.24 -5.49
CA VAL A 30 1.15 6.82 -4.10
C VAL A 30 0.12 7.76 -3.46
N GLY A 31 -0.96 7.19 -2.94
CA GLY A 31 -2.00 7.92 -2.19
C GLY A 31 -1.81 7.84 -0.68
N MET A 32 -1.33 6.71 -0.17
CA MET A 32 -1.12 6.47 1.26
C MET A 32 -0.07 5.38 1.48
N VAL A 33 0.67 5.48 2.59
CA VAL A 33 1.50 4.40 3.15
C VAL A 33 1.09 4.21 4.61
N ALA A 34 0.83 2.97 5.03
CA ALA A 34 0.40 2.63 6.38
C ALA A 34 1.14 1.38 6.91
N PRO A 35 1.36 1.24 8.22
CA PRO A 35 1.79 -0.02 8.82
C PRO A 35 0.63 -1.04 8.84
N TYR A 36 0.95 -2.32 9.05
CA TYR A 36 -0.04 -3.41 9.01
C TYR A 36 -1.11 -3.29 10.11
N GLU A 37 -0.75 -2.72 11.26
CA GLU A 37 -1.61 -2.63 12.45
C GLU A 37 -2.67 -1.52 12.36
N ARG A 38 -2.64 -0.69 11.31
CA ARG A 38 -3.46 0.54 11.19
C ARG A 38 -4.49 0.43 10.06
N VAL A 39 -5.25 -0.65 10.04
CA VAL A 39 -6.27 -0.93 9.01
C VAL A 39 -7.35 0.15 8.99
N GLU A 40 -7.67 0.76 10.13
CA GLU A 40 -8.64 1.85 10.25
C GLU A 40 -8.23 3.10 9.44
N ASP A 41 -6.93 3.37 9.31
CA ASP A 41 -6.45 4.51 8.54
C ASP A 41 -6.68 4.28 7.04
N ILE A 42 -6.63 3.01 6.59
CA ILE A 42 -6.96 2.61 5.22
C ILE A 42 -8.46 2.76 4.97
N SER A 43 -9.29 2.32 5.92
CA SER A 43 -10.75 2.52 5.84
C SER A 43 -11.11 4.00 5.78
N ALA A 44 -10.47 4.84 6.60
CA ALA A 44 -10.69 6.28 6.59
C ALA A 44 -10.25 6.92 5.27
N TYR A 45 -9.10 6.50 4.71
CA TYR A 45 -8.62 6.98 3.41
C TYR A 45 -9.67 6.74 2.33
N PHE A 46 -10.13 5.50 2.14
CA PHE A 46 -11.13 5.20 1.11
C PHE A 46 -12.50 5.80 1.41
N GLY A 47 -12.93 5.81 2.68
CA GLY A 47 -14.20 6.40 3.11
C GLY A 47 -14.29 7.91 2.86
N SER A 48 -13.16 8.59 2.70
CA SER A 48 -13.14 10.03 2.39
C SER A 48 -13.52 10.38 0.95
N PHE A 49 -13.47 9.42 0.01
CA PHE A 49 -13.72 9.71 -1.41
C PHE A 49 -14.46 8.62 -2.21
N MET A 50 -14.53 7.37 -1.73
CA MET A 50 -15.26 6.32 -2.42
C MET A 50 -16.75 6.38 -2.09
N VAL A 51 -17.58 6.04 -3.08
CA VAL A 51 -19.02 5.82 -2.87
C VAL A 51 -19.22 4.36 -2.51
N GLU A 52 -19.97 4.11 -1.43
CA GLU A 52 -20.33 2.76 -1.04
C GLU A 52 -21.19 2.12 -2.13
N ASN A 53 -20.80 0.92 -2.58
CA ASN A 53 -21.61 0.16 -3.52
C ASN A 53 -22.69 -0.59 -2.74
N SER A 54 -23.82 0.06 -2.50
CA SER A 54 -25.04 -0.56 -1.96
C SER A 54 -25.70 -1.40 -3.07
N GLY A 55 -25.16 -2.60 -3.32
CA GLY A 55 -25.81 -3.58 -4.19
C GLY A 55 -27.22 -3.92 -3.74
#